data_AF-A0A9W7IFH4-F1
#
_entry.id   AF-A0A9W7IFH4-F1
#
_cell.length_a   1.000
_cell.length_b   1.000
_cell.length_c   1.000
_cell.angle_alpha   90.00
_cell.angle_beta   90.00
_cell.angle_gamma   90.00
#
_symmetry.space_group_name_H-M   'P 1'
#
loop_
_entity.id
_entity.type
_entity.pdbx_description
1 polymer ?
#
loop_
_entity_poly.entity_id
_entity_poly.type
_entity_poly.pdbx_seq_one_letter_code
_entity_poly.pdbx_strand_id
1 'polypeptide(L)'
;MYFKFTFCPIILLLWASLSFAQNVNVVIHGAASIAKTDDNFVCVTLDWWPAEKCDYNQCPWGKAGILNLDLRYGALINAIKAFNPLRIKV
;
A
#
# COMPACT_ATOMS: atom_id res chain seq x y z
N MET A 1 -27.53 -29.61 38.33
CA MET A 1 -26.14 -29.09 38.23
C MET A 1 -25.96 -28.59 36.79
N TYR A 2 -26.10 -27.28 36.56
CA TYR A 2 -26.01 -26.70 35.22
C TYR A 2 -24.56 -26.33 34.92
N PHE A 3 -23.95 -27.03 33.97
CA PHE A 3 -22.59 -26.74 33.51
C PHE A 3 -22.67 -25.58 32.49
N LYS A 4 -22.34 -24.36 32.92
CA LYS A 4 -22.22 -23.22 32.01
C LYS A 4 -20.93 -23.36 31.21
N PHE A 5 -21.04 -23.79 29.96
CA PHE A 5 -19.96 -23.70 28.98
C PHE A 5 -19.79 -22.22 28.58
N THR A 6 -18.81 -21.55 29.16
CA THR A 6 -18.39 -20.22 28.70
C THR A 6 -17.60 -20.41 27.41
N PHE A 7 -18.26 -20.29 26.26
CA PHE A 7 -17.57 -20.25 24.96
C PHE A 7 -16.69 -19.00 24.91
N CYS A 8 -15.38 -19.20 24.87
CA CYS A 8 -14.43 -18.10 24.74
C CYS A 8 -14.56 -17.50 23.32
N PRO A 9 -14.97 -16.23 23.17
CA PRO A 9 -15.22 -15.63 21.86
C PRO A 9 -13.97 -15.62 20.96
N ILE A 10 -12.78 -15.63 21.56
CA ILE A 10 -11.50 -15.69 20.85
C ILE A 10 -11.34 -17.02 20.09
N ILE A 11 -11.77 -18.14 20.67
CA ILE A 11 -11.66 -19.46 20.04
C ILE A 11 -12.61 -19.57 18.84
N LEU A 12 -13.82 -19.02 18.98
CA LEU A 12 -14.81 -18.95 17.91
C LEU A 12 -14.32 -18.09 16.72
N LEU A 13 -13.68 -16.96 17.01
CA LEU A 13 -13.08 -16.08 15.99
C LEU A 13 -11.90 -16.73 15.27
N LEU A 14 -11.08 -17.50 15.99
CA LEU A 14 -9.96 -18.26 15.40
C LEU A 14 -10.44 -19.39 14.47
N TRP A 15 -11.53 -20.09 14.82
CA TRP A 15 -12.11 -21.12 13.93
C TRP A 15 -12.84 -20.53 12.73
N ALA A 16 -13.50 -19.39 12.90
CA ALA A 16 -14.15 -18.69 11.79
C ALA A 16 -13.12 -18.21 10.74
N SER A 17 -11.96 -17.71 11.18
CA SER A 17 -10.88 -17.27 10.29
C SER A 17 -10.21 -18.42 9.54
N LEU A 18 -10.00 -19.58 10.18
CA LEU A 18 -9.51 -20.79 9.51
C LEU A 18 -10.48 -21.34 8.45
N SER A 19 -11.80 -21.22 8.69
CA SER A 19 -12.84 -21.67 7.75
C SER A 19 -12.84 -20.89 6.42
N PHE A 20 -12.25 -19.70 6.37
CA PHE A 20 -12.18 -18.86 5.17
C PHE A 20 -10.83 -18.99 4.42
N ALA A 21 -9.91 -19.81 4.90
CA ALA A 21 -8.64 -20.04 4.23
C ALA A 21 -8.87 -20.83 2.93
N GLN A 22 -8.45 -20.27 1.79
CA GLN A 22 -8.46 -20.96 0.50
C GLN A 22 -7.08 -21.53 0.19
N ASN A 23 -7.03 -22.79 -0.21
CA ASN A 23 -5.81 -23.39 -0.74
C ASN A 23 -5.61 -22.96 -2.19
N VAL A 24 -4.46 -22.35 -2.48
CA VAL A 24 -4.08 -21.92 -3.84
C VAL A 24 -2.80 -22.66 -4.24
N ASN A 25 -2.79 -23.23 -5.45
CA ASN A 25 -1.60 -23.86 -6.02
C ASN A 25 -0.84 -22.83 -6.88
N VAL A 26 0.45 -22.65 -6.61
CA VAL A 26 1.33 -21.74 -7.35
C VAL A 26 2.49 -22.55 -7.92
N VAL A 27 2.68 -22.50 -9.24
CA VAL A 27 3.78 -23.17 -9.94
C VAL A 27 4.74 -22.12 -10.49
N ILE A 28 6.02 -22.22 -10.12
CA ILE A 28 7.06 -21.28 -10.55
C ILE A 28 7.88 -21.92 -11.67
N HIS A 29 7.83 -21.32 -12.86
CA HIS A 29 8.62 -21.76 -14.02
C HIS A 29 9.95 -21.00 -14.11
N GLY A 30 10.94 -21.42 -13.33
CA GLY A 30 12.25 -20.74 -13.24
C GLY A 30 13.26 -21.02 -14.36
N ALA A 31 12.94 -21.87 -15.34
CA ALA A 31 13.89 -22.33 -16.36
C ALA A 31 14.21 -21.29 -17.45
N ALA A 32 13.32 -20.33 -17.70
CA ALA A 32 13.49 -19.28 -18.71
C ALA A 32 12.99 -17.93 -18.18
N SER A 33 13.77 -16.86 -18.41
CA SER A 33 13.31 -15.49 -18.18
C SER A 33 12.42 -15.06 -19.34
N ILE A 34 11.22 -14.55 -19.02
CA ILE A 34 10.27 -14.01 -20.01
C ILE A 34 10.34 -12.48 -20.12
N ALA A 35 10.91 -11.82 -19.10
CA ALA A 35 11.05 -10.37 -19.01
C ALA A 35 12.06 -9.98 -17.92
N LYS A 36 12.57 -8.75 -18.00
CA LYS A 36 13.35 -8.11 -16.94
C LYS A 36 12.53 -6.94 -16.37
N THR A 37 12.43 -6.86 -15.05
CA THR A 37 11.87 -5.71 -14.35
C THR A 37 12.81 -4.49 -14.51
N ASP A 38 12.25 -3.32 -14.82
CA ASP A 38 13.02 -2.08 -14.94
C ASP A 38 13.77 -1.76 -13.65
N ASP A 39 15.00 -1.26 -13.76
CA ASP A 39 15.81 -0.94 -12.58
C ASP A 39 15.15 0.18 -11.72
N ASN A 40 14.22 0.97 -12.30
CA ASN A 40 13.41 1.95 -11.57
C ASN A 40 11.91 1.59 -11.59
N PHE A 41 11.60 0.30 -11.36
CA PHE A 41 10.23 -0.21 -11.31
C PHE A 41 9.39 0.46 -10.20
N VAL A 42 10.00 0.79 -9.06
CA VAL A 42 9.31 1.54 -8.00
C VAL A 42 9.21 3.00 -8.43
N CYS A 43 7.98 3.50 -8.54
CA CYS A 43 7.73 4.90 -8.87
C CYS A 43 6.62 5.51 -8.01
N VAL A 44 6.72 6.83 -7.83
CA VAL A 44 5.69 7.65 -7.21
C VAL A 44 5.32 8.78 -8.18
N THR A 45 4.03 9.06 -8.27
CA THR A 45 3.50 10.20 -9.04
C THR A 45 3.08 11.28 -8.05
N LEU A 46 3.50 12.51 -8.30
CA LEU A 46 3.15 13.68 -7.50
C LEU A 46 2.32 14.64 -8.35
N ASP A 47 1.14 15.02 -7.88
CA ASP A 47 0.32 16.02 -8.58
C ASP A 47 0.94 17.41 -8.51
N TRP A 48 0.87 18.17 -9.60
CA TRP A 48 1.34 19.55 -9.70
C TRP A 48 0.28 20.63 -9.43
N TRP A 49 -0.93 20.24 -9.03
CA TRP A 49 -2.02 21.19 -8.84
C TRP A 49 -1.80 22.12 -7.64
N PRO A 50 -2.17 23.42 -7.75
CA PRO A 50 -2.15 24.35 -6.63
C PRO A 50 -3.26 24.02 -5.63
N ALA A 51 -3.15 24.56 -4.41
CA ALA A 51 -4.06 24.20 -3.32
C ALA A 51 -5.50 24.70 -3.53
N GLU A 52 -5.64 25.74 -4.32
CA GLU A 52 -6.90 26.39 -4.68
C GLU A 52 -7.59 25.69 -5.86
N LYS A 53 -6.96 24.65 -6.45
CA LYS A 53 -7.57 23.91 -7.55
C LYS A 53 -8.81 23.18 -7.05
N CYS A 54 -9.95 23.59 -7.60
CA CYS A 54 -11.23 22.95 -7.36
C CYS A 54 -11.92 22.68 -8.69
N ASP A 55 -12.38 21.44 -8.89
CA ASP A 55 -13.13 21.00 -10.06
C ASP A 55 -14.40 20.29 -9.62
N TYR A 56 -15.48 20.47 -10.38
CA TYR A 56 -16.76 19.79 -10.13
C TYR A 56 -17.28 19.97 -8.68
N ASN A 57 -17.12 21.17 -8.12
CA ASN A 57 -17.47 21.50 -6.73
C ASN A 57 -16.70 20.67 -5.67
N GLN A 58 -15.51 20.17 -6.01
CA GLN A 58 -14.60 19.49 -5.09
C GLN A 58 -13.20 20.11 -5.14
N CYS A 59 -12.50 20.08 -4.01
CA CYS A 59 -11.11 20.57 -3.88
C CYS A 59 -10.22 19.46 -3.33
N PRO A 60 -9.97 18.39 -4.11
CA PRO A 60 -9.35 17.17 -3.59
C PRO A 60 -7.87 17.33 -3.23
N TRP A 61 -7.17 18.29 -3.82
CA TRP A 61 -5.72 18.43 -3.64
C TRP A 61 -5.35 19.15 -2.35
N GLY A 62 -5.98 20.28 -2.01
CA GLY A 62 -5.55 21.11 -0.89
C GLY A 62 -4.01 21.28 -0.89
N LYS A 63 -3.33 20.99 0.22
CA LYS A 63 -1.86 21.10 0.29
C LYS A 63 -1.10 19.83 -0.15
N ALA A 64 -1.73 18.93 -0.91
CA ALA A 64 -1.11 17.66 -1.32
C ALA A 64 -0.26 17.74 -2.61
N GLY A 65 -0.37 18.84 -3.38
CA GLY A 65 0.42 19.02 -4.60
C GLY A 65 1.91 19.28 -4.33
N ILE A 66 2.76 19.01 -5.33
CA ILE A 66 4.22 19.15 -5.25
C ILE A 66 4.66 20.58 -4.86
N LEU A 67 3.84 21.57 -5.19
CA LEU A 67 4.07 22.97 -4.83
C LEU A 67 4.08 23.21 -3.31
N ASN A 68 3.46 22.31 -2.54
CA ASN A 68 3.35 22.38 -1.08
C ASN A 68 4.17 21.28 -0.36
N LEU A 69 4.88 20.43 -1.11
CA LEU A 69 5.61 19.29 -0.55
C LEU A 69 6.88 19.74 0.18
N ASP A 70 7.03 19.33 1.45
CA ASP A 70 8.27 19.55 2.20
C ASP A 70 9.31 18.47 1.89
N LEU A 71 10.26 18.81 1.02
CA LEU A 71 11.38 17.94 0.65
C LEU A 71 12.37 17.67 1.80
N ARG A 72 12.27 18.42 2.89
CA ARG A 72 13.12 18.23 4.09
C ARG A 72 12.47 17.32 5.11
N TYR A 73 11.25 16.84 4.85
CA TYR A 73 10.54 15.95 5.75
C TYR A 73 11.29 14.62 5.90
N GLY A 74 11.69 14.28 7.13
CA GLY A 74 12.56 13.13 7.40
C GLY A 74 11.99 11.79 6.91
N ALA A 75 10.67 11.60 6.96
CA ALA A 75 10.06 10.36 6.48
C ALA A 75 10.13 10.24 4.95
N LEU A 76 9.97 11.34 4.21
CA LEU A 76 10.11 11.35 2.75
C LEU A 76 11.55 10.99 2.35
N ILE A 77 12.54 11.60 3.02
CA ILE A 77 13.96 11.30 2.80
C ILE A 77 14.25 9.81 3.08
N ASN A 78 13.73 9.27 4.17
CA ASN A 78 13.93 7.86 4.52
C ASN A 78 13.25 6.92 3.52
N ALA A 79 12.05 7.27 3.02
CA ALA A 79 11.39 6.52 1.97
C ALA A 79 12.21 6.50 0.67
N ILE A 80 12.71 7.66 0.21
CA ILE A 80 13.57 7.75 -0.98
C ILE A 80 14.82 6.87 -0.82
N LYS A 81 15.46 6.90 0.36
CA LYS A 81 16.63 6.05 0.65
C LYS A 81 16.29 4.56 0.63
N ALA A 82 15.16 4.17 1.22
CA ALA A 82 14.73 2.77 1.27
C ALA A 82 14.40 2.20 -0.11
N PHE A 83 13.84 3.03 -1.01
CA PHE A 83 13.45 2.64 -2.35
C PHE A 83 14.50 2.95 -3.43
N ASN A 84 15.76 3.22 -3.06
CA ASN A 84 16.80 3.65 -4.01
C ASN A 84 17.16 2.57 -5.06
N PRO A 85 16.89 2.78 -6.38
CA PRO A 85 16.40 4.03 -6.99
C PRO A 85 14.87 4.16 -7.02
N LEU A 86 14.35 5.29 -6.53
CA LEU A 86 12.94 5.65 -6.60
C LEU A 86 12.71 6.62 -7.76
N ARG A 87 11.87 6.26 -8.73
CA ARG A 87 11.48 7.16 -9.83
C ARG A 87 10.35 8.08 -9.36
N ILE A 88 10.56 9.40 -9.46
CA ILE A 88 9.51 10.40 -9.21
C ILE A 88 9.02 10.95 -10.54
N LYS A 89 7.70 10.97 -10.74
CA LYS A 89 7.03 11.59 -11.88
C LYS A 89 6.09 12.70 -11.40
N VAL A 90 5.94 13.73 -12.21
CA VAL A 90 5.05 14.87 -11.99
C VAL A 90 4.15 14.99 -13.21
#